data_AF-S4PAR9-F1
#
_entry.id   AF-S4PAR9-F1
#
_cell.length_a   1.000
_cell.length_b   1.000
_cell.length_c   1.000
_cell.angle_alpha   90.00
_cell.angle_beta   90.00
_cell.angle_gamma   90.00
#
_symmetry.space_group_name_H-M   'P 1'
#
loop_
_entity.id
_entity.type
_entity.pdbx_description
1 polymer ?
#
loop_
_entity_poly.entity_id
_entity_poly.type
_entity_poly.pdbx_seq_one_letter_code
_entity_poly.pdbx_strand_id
1 'polypeptide(L)'
;MTRGQSVNGHRLLLQMLALENPDFCVASIAKSVSLRNSYQNRPPIGLSLLWVLGQGGLSNFAVGMKAWQELFLPIVELKNYSKYAINYLEEILTRHGKMAKVSFDQLIAMFDMVNNKRNALSKDLSNDLIKQLSKYKDIYFNHSGNKLQVAFNHLMKKLPNQYLSGSSLDPYNRVLVETLVDCLHKDDSCNATWRQLFNRCSKQSATLLEYIDTNWTEVSPRLKKKSLRATVTQFTEVCGETLKGKKKDETVVKANKICQDILDRMTSTRRFPWLWASFLLLVGIAGLVAYDVQLAGGNFPKSTTGKLMKDLGILEQSQYAWQKTLSTSARGYLWLETNTPVYYARTVETVSPYAQLSKDALIVASKKLGILYTNMKDYIVEKTPIVVATIEQYAPGALDTVQGYAVSAFTAVRKYSNDYYQLTADYLKTKVFVGEWAPEILHSKTQLALNATKLHMTSYFHWFREQVNVYSEIP
;
A
#
# COMPACT_ATOMS: atom_id res chain seq x y z
N MET A 1 42.28 1.49 21.73
CA MET A 1 41.37 1.64 22.88
C MET A 1 41.62 0.49 23.85
N THR A 2 42.13 0.80 25.03
CA THR A 2 42.51 -0.15 26.09
C THR A 2 41.29 -0.56 26.91
N ARG A 3 41.25 -1.78 27.46
CA ARG A 3 40.15 -2.23 28.34
C ARG A 3 40.07 -1.35 29.59
N GLY A 4 38.90 -0.81 29.90
CA GLY A 4 38.59 -0.15 31.19
C GLY A 4 38.44 1.38 31.17
N GLN A 5 38.65 2.08 30.05
CA GLN A 5 38.47 3.54 29.98
C GLN A 5 37.09 3.94 29.41
N SER A 6 36.51 5.03 29.94
CA SER A 6 35.28 5.64 29.40
C SER A 6 35.55 6.26 28.04
N VAL A 7 35.09 5.58 26.98
CA VAL A 7 35.27 6.02 25.58
C VAL A 7 34.17 6.99 25.14
N ASN A 8 33.09 7.11 25.92
CA ASN A 8 31.90 7.88 25.54
C ASN A 8 32.19 9.38 25.40
N GLY A 9 33.04 9.95 26.26
CA GLY A 9 33.45 11.36 26.14
C GLY A 9 34.18 11.67 24.83
N HIS A 10 35.11 10.79 24.42
CA HIS A 10 35.80 10.93 23.15
C HIS A 10 34.86 10.78 21.95
N ARG A 11 33.89 9.85 22.02
CA ARG A 11 32.86 9.68 20.97
C ARG A 11 31.99 10.91 20.82
N LEU A 12 31.53 11.49 21.93
CA LEU A 12 30.74 12.72 21.91
C LEU A 12 31.53 13.89 21.32
N LEU A 13 32.78 14.06 21.75
CA LEU A 13 33.65 15.12 21.21
C LEU A 13 33.90 14.96 19.71
N LEU A 14 34.21 13.74 19.24
CA LEU A 14 34.38 13.47 17.81
C LEU A 14 33.09 13.70 17.02
N GLN A 15 31.94 13.35 17.59
CA GLN A 15 30.65 13.60 16.96
C GLN A 15 30.35 15.10 16.87
N MET A 16 30.59 15.87 17.93
CA MET A 16 30.41 17.33 17.92
C MET A 16 31.33 17.99 16.90
N LEU A 17 32.62 17.60 16.86
CA LEU A 17 33.56 18.09 15.86
C LEU A 17 33.10 17.80 14.43
N ALA A 18 32.60 16.59 14.17
CA ALA A 18 32.09 16.21 12.85
C ALA A 18 30.77 16.92 12.49
N LEU A 19 29.95 17.30 13.47
CA LEU A 19 28.74 18.09 13.23
C LEU A 19 29.07 19.53 12.84
N GLU A 20 30.03 20.17 13.53
CA GLU A 20 30.48 21.53 13.24
C GLU A 20 31.33 21.60 11.97
N ASN A 21 32.23 20.63 11.76
CA ASN A 21 33.20 20.60 10.67
C ASN A 21 33.14 19.24 9.93
N PRO A 22 32.10 18.98 9.12
CA PRO A 22 31.90 17.67 8.50
C PRO A 22 33.02 17.24 7.56
N ASP A 23 33.68 18.19 6.88
CA ASP A 23 34.78 17.91 5.95
C ASP A 23 35.98 17.24 6.64
N PHE A 24 36.14 17.41 7.95
CA PHE A 24 37.16 16.73 8.75
C PHE A 24 37.11 15.20 8.57
N CYS A 25 35.91 14.63 8.44
CA CYS A 25 35.72 13.19 8.27
C CYS A 25 36.28 12.64 6.95
N VAL A 26 36.44 13.48 5.92
CA VAL A 26 36.90 13.09 4.58
C VAL A 26 38.17 13.80 4.13
N ALA A 27 38.72 14.72 4.94
CA ALA A 27 39.90 15.52 4.61
C ALA A 27 41.15 14.67 4.33
N SER A 28 41.31 13.55 5.04
CA SER A 28 42.47 12.64 4.91
C SER A 28 42.04 11.22 4.52
N ILE A 29 41.16 11.11 3.50
CA ILE A 29 40.51 9.84 3.15
C ILE A 29 41.49 8.71 2.83
N ALA A 30 42.63 9.00 2.18
CA ALA A 30 43.66 8.01 1.89
C ALA A 30 44.28 7.39 3.17
N LYS A 31 44.53 8.22 4.19
CA LYS A 31 45.02 7.76 5.51
C LYS A 31 43.95 6.93 6.21
N SER A 32 42.69 7.37 6.15
CA SER A 32 41.54 6.66 6.71
C SER A 32 41.33 5.29 6.04
N VAL A 33 41.51 5.19 4.73
CA VAL A 33 41.47 3.93 3.96
C VAL A 33 42.59 2.99 4.41
N SER A 34 43.82 3.49 4.53
CA SER A 34 44.96 2.71 5.04
C SER A 34 44.69 2.16 6.44
N LEU A 35 44.21 3.02 7.35
CA LEU A 35 43.87 2.65 8.72
C LEU A 35 42.74 1.61 8.78
N ARG A 36 41.70 1.77 7.97
CA ARG A 36 40.61 0.79 7.83
C ARG A 36 41.15 -0.56 7.39
N ASN A 37 42.01 -0.59 6.38
CA ASN A 37 42.60 -1.83 5.87
C ASN A 37 43.44 -2.54 6.96
N SER A 38 44.24 -1.78 7.73
CA SER A 38 45.02 -2.34 8.85
C SER A 38 44.16 -2.99 9.93
N TYR A 39 42.95 -2.47 10.18
CA TYR A 39 42.02 -2.99 11.18
C TYR A 39 40.86 -3.81 10.60
N GLN A 40 40.89 -4.17 9.32
CA GLN A 40 39.80 -4.87 8.63
C GLN A 40 39.43 -6.19 9.33
N ASN A 41 40.42 -6.92 9.84
CA ASN A 41 40.25 -8.19 10.55
C ASN A 41 39.85 -8.03 12.03
N ARG A 42 39.63 -6.80 12.51
CA ARG A 42 39.18 -6.50 13.88
C ARG A 42 37.86 -5.72 13.85
N PRO A 43 36.71 -6.40 13.65
CA PRO A 43 35.42 -5.76 13.43
C PRO A 43 35.01 -4.68 14.45
N PRO A 44 35.22 -4.84 15.77
CA PRO A 44 34.86 -3.79 16.72
C PRO A 44 35.62 -2.47 16.50
N ILE A 45 36.89 -2.56 16.10
CA ILE A 45 37.73 -1.39 15.81
C ILE A 45 37.35 -0.80 14.45
N GLY A 46 37.20 -1.65 13.43
CA GLY A 46 36.79 -1.21 12.10
C GLY A 46 35.43 -0.51 12.11
N LEU A 47 34.43 -1.05 12.81
CA LEU A 47 33.10 -0.43 12.94
C LEU A 47 33.16 0.89 13.70
N SER A 48 33.99 0.99 14.75
CA SER A 48 34.20 2.26 15.45
C SER A 48 34.85 3.31 14.53
N LEU A 49 35.79 2.90 13.69
CA LEU A 49 36.43 3.78 12.72
C LEU A 49 35.44 4.28 11.68
N LEU A 50 34.64 3.38 11.08
CA LEU A 50 33.58 3.76 10.14
C LEU A 50 32.56 4.69 10.80
N TRP A 51 32.18 4.43 12.06
CA TRP A 51 31.24 5.29 12.79
C TRP A 51 31.76 6.71 12.95
N VAL A 52 33.03 6.90 13.34
CA VAL A 52 33.63 8.23 13.48
C VAL A 52 33.70 8.93 12.12
N LEU A 53 34.20 8.24 11.09
CA LEU A 53 34.36 8.80 9.74
C LEU A 53 33.01 9.03 9.04
N GLY A 54 31.94 8.39 9.51
CA GLY A 54 30.59 8.60 9.01
C GLY A 54 29.86 9.79 9.64
N GLN A 55 30.31 10.32 10.78
CA GLN A 55 29.55 11.35 11.50
C GLN A 55 29.31 12.62 10.66
N GLY A 56 30.29 13.05 9.85
CA GLY A 56 30.13 14.22 8.99
C GLY A 56 29.04 14.06 7.93
N GLY A 57 28.69 12.82 7.57
CA GLY A 57 27.58 12.52 6.68
C GLY A 57 26.20 12.84 7.25
N LEU A 58 26.09 12.95 8.58
CA LEU A 58 24.84 13.29 9.23
C LEU A 58 24.48 14.77 8.98
N SER A 59 25.43 15.69 8.96
CA SER A 59 25.18 17.12 8.68
C SER A 59 25.34 17.48 7.20
N ASN A 60 26.16 16.75 6.43
CA ASN A 60 26.43 17.05 5.02
C ASN A 60 26.32 15.82 4.11
N PHE A 61 25.39 15.86 3.15
CA PHE A 61 25.15 14.76 2.20
C PHE A 61 26.36 14.41 1.34
N ALA A 62 27.09 15.41 0.82
CA ALA A 62 28.23 15.17 -0.08
C ALA A 62 29.38 14.48 0.66
N VAL A 63 29.66 14.92 1.89
CA VAL A 63 30.63 14.27 2.80
C VAL A 63 30.19 12.85 3.10
N GLY A 64 28.93 12.65 3.44
CA GLY A 64 28.38 11.32 3.76
C GLY A 64 28.48 10.33 2.60
N MET A 65 28.11 10.78 1.39
CA MET A 65 28.23 9.97 0.18
C MET A 65 29.68 9.66 -0.17
N LYS A 66 30.60 10.63 -0.07
CA LYS A 66 32.03 10.42 -0.31
C LYS A 66 32.60 9.41 0.68
N ALA A 67 32.29 9.56 1.97
CA ALA A 67 32.68 8.60 2.99
C ALA A 67 32.14 7.20 2.65
N TRP A 68 30.85 7.08 2.32
CA TRP A 68 30.28 5.79 1.96
C TRP A 68 30.99 5.14 0.75
N GLN A 69 31.19 5.88 -0.34
CA GLN A 69 31.81 5.38 -1.57
C GLN A 69 33.25 4.93 -1.38
N GLU A 70 34.06 5.71 -0.65
CA GLU A 70 35.50 5.45 -0.54
C GLU A 70 35.88 4.59 0.69
N LEU A 71 35.12 4.68 1.79
CA LEU A 71 35.43 3.99 3.04
C LEU A 71 34.56 2.76 3.31
N PHE A 72 33.26 2.80 2.99
CA PHE A 72 32.31 1.76 3.40
C PHE A 72 32.08 0.75 2.28
N LEU A 73 31.84 1.22 1.05
CA LEU A 73 31.56 0.39 -0.12
C LEU A 73 32.66 -0.65 -0.41
N PRO A 74 33.98 -0.36 -0.29
CA PRO A 74 35.01 -1.35 -0.58
C PRO A 74 34.97 -2.58 0.34
N ILE A 75 34.43 -2.44 1.55
CA ILE A 75 34.33 -3.50 2.56
C ILE A 75 32.89 -4.01 2.75
N VAL A 76 31.94 -3.55 1.92
CA VAL A 76 30.52 -3.92 2.04
C VAL A 76 30.29 -5.42 1.89
N GLU A 77 31.16 -6.14 1.18
CA GLU A 77 31.07 -7.58 0.96
C GLU A 77 31.52 -8.41 2.18
N LEU A 78 32.20 -7.78 3.13
CA LEU A 78 32.63 -8.44 4.36
C LEU A 78 31.46 -8.51 5.34
N LYS A 79 31.02 -9.73 5.67
CA LYS A 79 29.83 -10.00 6.51
C LYS A 79 29.72 -9.15 7.78
N ASN A 80 30.84 -8.86 8.45
CA ASN A 80 30.89 -8.09 9.69
C ASN A 80 30.60 -6.58 9.49
N TYR A 81 30.64 -6.09 8.26
CA TYR A 81 30.50 -4.67 7.90
C TYR A 81 29.30 -4.41 6.97
N SER A 82 28.86 -5.42 6.21
CA SER A 82 27.80 -5.28 5.18
C SER A 82 26.57 -4.54 5.68
N LYS A 83 25.98 -5.01 6.79
CA LYS A 83 24.78 -4.42 7.38
C LYS A 83 25.01 -2.98 7.83
N TYR A 84 26.16 -2.71 8.46
CA TYR A 84 26.49 -1.36 8.91
C TYR A 84 26.64 -0.39 7.73
N ALA A 85 27.32 -0.81 6.67
CA ALA A 85 27.53 0.01 5.47
C ALA A 85 26.23 0.34 4.72
N ILE A 86 25.29 -0.61 4.65
CA ILE A 86 23.97 -0.39 4.03
C ILE A 86 23.10 0.50 4.92
N ASN A 87 23.07 0.26 6.24
CA ASN A 87 22.31 1.09 7.18
C ASN A 87 22.81 2.54 7.20
N TYR A 88 24.11 2.76 7.09
CA TYR A 88 24.67 4.11 7.00
C TYR A 88 24.20 4.84 5.74
N LEU A 89 24.18 4.17 4.59
CA LEU A 89 23.61 4.74 3.37
C LEU A 89 22.12 5.05 3.54
N GLU A 90 21.35 4.13 4.14
CA GLU A 90 19.94 4.36 4.43
C GLU A 90 19.71 5.60 5.28
N GLU A 91 20.50 5.78 6.33
CA GLU A 91 20.40 6.93 7.24
C GLU A 91 20.66 8.25 6.49
N ILE A 92 21.74 8.32 5.70
CA ILE A 92 22.07 9.52 4.92
C ILE A 92 20.96 9.85 3.92
N LEU A 93 20.46 8.86 3.18
CA LEU A 93 19.43 9.10 2.17
C LEU A 93 18.10 9.53 2.79
N THR A 94 17.75 8.96 3.93
CA THR A 94 16.54 9.32 4.66
C THR A 94 16.64 10.73 5.23
N ARG A 95 17.80 11.09 5.79
CA ARG A 95 18.02 12.40 6.42
C ARG A 95 18.10 13.54 5.42
N HIS A 96 18.77 13.33 4.29
CA HIS A 96 19.06 14.39 3.31
C HIS A 96 18.14 14.37 2.08
N GLY A 97 17.25 13.38 1.94
CA GLY A 97 16.53 13.12 0.68
C GLY A 97 15.74 14.29 0.08
N LYS A 98 15.35 15.28 0.88
CA LYS A 98 14.64 16.48 0.41
C LYS A 98 15.57 17.61 -0.06
N MET A 99 16.78 17.71 0.49
CA MET A 99 17.71 18.83 0.25
C MET A 99 18.87 18.44 -0.66
N ALA A 100 19.21 17.16 -0.68
CA ALA A 100 20.31 16.62 -1.48
C ALA A 100 20.04 16.81 -2.98
N LYS A 101 21.10 17.18 -3.69
CA LYS A 101 21.10 17.23 -5.16
C LYS A 101 22.03 16.15 -5.68
N VAL A 102 21.54 15.40 -6.67
CA VAL A 102 22.26 14.33 -7.33
C VAL A 102 22.34 14.67 -8.81
N SER A 103 23.53 14.61 -9.40
CA SER A 103 23.72 14.77 -10.84
C SER A 103 23.42 13.47 -11.60
N PHE A 104 23.24 13.55 -12.91
CA PHE A 104 23.02 12.35 -13.72
C PHE A 104 24.23 11.39 -13.67
N ASP A 105 25.46 11.93 -13.72
CA ASP A 105 26.68 11.11 -13.62
C ASP A 105 26.77 10.39 -12.27
N GLN A 106 26.37 11.06 -11.19
CA GLN A 106 26.31 10.45 -9.85
C GLN A 106 25.26 9.33 -9.77
N LEU A 107 24.10 9.52 -10.41
CA LEU A 107 23.08 8.47 -10.51
C LEU A 107 23.62 7.24 -11.25
N ILE A 108 24.23 7.43 -12.42
CA ILE A 108 24.79 6.32 -13.20
C ILE A 108 25.90 5.60 -12.44
N ALA A 109 26.81 6.35 -11.81
CA ALA A 109 27.85 5.76 -10.95
C ALA A 109 27.23 4.92 -9.82
N MET A 110 26.14 5.38 -9.21
CA MET A 110 25.43 4.62 -8.17
C MET A 110 24.84 3.31 -8.70
N PHE A 111 24.24 3.34 -9.90
CA PHE A 111 23.79 2.12 -10.56
C PHE A 111 24.95 1.12 -10.79
N ASP A 112 26.11 1.61 -11.25
CA ASP A 112 27.28 0.75 -11.50
C ASP A 112 27.84 0.16 -10.21
N MET A 113 28.01 0.98 -9.17
CA MET A 113 28.48 0.55 -7.86
C MET A 113 27.58 -0.54 -7.26
N VAL A 114 26.26 -0.35 -7.30
CA VAL A 114 25.31 -1.35 -6.78
C VAL A 114 25.34 -2.62 -7.62
N ASN A 115 25.35 -2.51 -8.96
CA ASN A 115 25.39 -3.69 -9.82
C ASN A 115 26.65 -4.54 -9.60
N ASN A 116 27.80 -3.90 -9.37
CA ASN A 116 29.05 -4.58 -9.12
C ASN A 116 29.09 -5.31 -7.76
N LYS A 117 28.35 -4.81 -6.75
CA LYS A 117 28.40 -5.31 -5.37
C LYS A 117 27.25 -6.24 -4.99
N ARG A 118 26.08 -6.10 -5.61
CA ARG A 118 24.84 -6.79 -5.20
C ARG A 118 24.92 -8.31 -5.18
N ASN A 119 25.73 -8.90 -6.07
CA ASN A 119 25.83 -10.37 -6.20
C ASN A 119 26.75 -11.01 -5.16
N ALA A 120 27.64 -10.22 -4.52
CA ALA A 120 28.52 -10.70 -3.46
C ALA A 120 27.86 -10.66 -2.07
N LEU A 121 26.68 -10.04 -1.95
CA LEU A 121 25.93 -9.93 -0.72
C LEU A 121 24.91 -11.08 -0.57
N SER A 122 24.46 -11.33 0.67
CA SER A 122 23.29 -12.19 0.88
C SER A 122 22.06 -11.57 0.21
N LYS A 123 21.07 -12.40 -0.14
CA LYS A 123 19.85 -11.95 -0.84
C LYS A 123 19.15 -10.79 -0.14
N ASP A 124 19.05 -10.84 1.19
CA ASP A 124 18.39 -9.78 1.98
C ASP A 124 19.18 -8.46 1.91
N LEU A 125 20.50 -8.50 2.15
CA LEU A 125 21.35 -7.31 2.10
C LEU A 125 21.47 -6.74 0.68
N SER A 126 21.44 -7.62 -0.33
CA SER A 126 21.37 -7.23 -1.74
C SER A 126 20.08 -6.44 -2.03
N ASN A 127 18.94 -6.93 -1.56
CA ASN A 127 17.66 -6.23 -1.68
C ASN A 127 17.67 -4.90 -0.91
N ASP A 128 18.24 -4.85 0.30
CA ASP A 128 18.35 -3.61 1.08
C ASP A 128 19.22 -2.56 0.37
N LEU A 129 20.33 -2.98 -0.26
CA LEU A 129 21.17 -2.09 -1.05
C LEU A 129 20.44 -1.58 -2.30
N ILE A 130 19.69 -2.44 -3.00
CA ILE A 130 18.87 -2.06 -4.16
C ILE A 130 17.73 -1.11 -3.74
N LYS A 131 17.16 -1.29 -2.55
CA LYS A 131 16.17 -0.35 -1.99
C LYS A 131 16.79 1.04 -1.78
N GLN A 132 18.04 1.12 -1.33
CA GLN A 132 18.74 2.41 -1.23
C GLN A 132 19.00 3.04 -2.61
N LEU A 133 19.28 2.24 -3.65
CA LEU A 133 19.37 2.73 -5.03
C LEU A 133 18.05 3.36 -5.50
N SER A 134 16.90 2.76 -5.15
CA SER A 134 15.58 3.33 -5.45
C SER A 134 15.38 4.69 -4.76
N LYS A 135 15.72 4.82 -3.47
CA LYS A 135 15.69 6.11 -2.76
C LYS A 135 16.64 7.14 -3.40
N TYR A 136 17.85 6.72 -3.79
CA TYR A 136 18.84 7.60 -4.44
C TYR A 136 18.33 8.13 -5.79
N LYS A 137 17.68 7.27 -6.57
CA LYS A 137 16.98 7.63 -7.81
C LYS A 137 15.93 8.72 -7.56
N ASP A 138 15.12 8.59 -6.51
CA ASP A 138 14.09 9.58 -6.19
C ASP A 138 14.69 10.96 -5.86
N ILE A 139 15.83 11.01 -5.19
CA ILE A 139 16.55 12.28 -4.91
C ILE A 139 16.95 12.98 -6.22
N TYR A 140 17.47 12.22 -7.19
CA TYR A 140 17.78 12.74 -8.53
C TYR A 140 16.54 13.32 -9.18
N PHE A 141 15.43 12.55 -9.22
CA PHE A 141 14.22 13.05 -9.86
C PHE A 141 13.62 14.24 -9.15
N ASN A 142 13.65 14.33 -7.82
CA ASN A 142 13.11 15.48 -7.08
C ASN A 142 13.72 16.82 -7.51
N HIS A 143 14.97 16.81 -7.99
CA HIS A 143 15.68 18.02 -8.41
C HIS A 143 15.97 18.08 -9.92
N SER A 144 15.59 17.05 -10.68
CA SER A 144 15.82 17.03 -12.12
C SER A 144 14.80 17.91 -12.85
N GLY A 145 15.31 18.66 -13.83
CA GLY A 145 14.48 19.42 -14.78
C GLY A 145 13.98 18.55 -15.93
N ASN A 146 13.42 19.21 -16.96
CA ASN A 146 12.75 18.54 -18.09
C ASN A 146 13.69 18.26 -19.28
N LYS A 147 14.93 17.85 -19.01
CA LYS A 147 15.95 17.55 -20.05
C LYS A 147 16.51 16.14 -19.82
N LEU A 148 15.65 15.14 -19.94
CA LEU A 148 15.97 13.75 -19.56
C LEU A 148 16.22 12.83 -20.75
N GLN A 149 16.20 13.34 -21.99
CA GLN A 149 16.47 12.58 -23.22
C GLN A 149 17.79 11.81 -23.19
N VAL A 150 18.88 12.49 -22.79
CA VAL A 150 20.23 11.90 -22.70
C VAL A 150 20.26 10.81 -21.63
N ALA A 151 19.66 11.11 -20.47
CA ALA A 151 19.54 10.16 -19.37
C ALA A 151 18.78 8.90 -19.80
N PHE A 152 17.62 9.08 -20.47
CA PHE A 152 16.81 8.00 -20.99
C PHE A 152 17.59 7.12 -21.98
N ASN A 153 18.31 7.72 -22.93
CA ASN A 153 19.11 6.98 -23.91
C ASN A 153 20.19 6.12 -23.23
N HIS A 154 20.89 6.69 -22.27
CA HIS A 154 21.94 5.98 -21.53
C HIS A 154 21.35 4.83 -20.68
N LEU A 155 20.26 5.09 -19.95
CA LEU A 155 19.58 4.08 -19.12
C LEU A 155 19.01 2.93 -19.97
N MET A 156 18.45 3.22 -21.16
CA MET A 156 17.98 2.19 -22.10
C MET A 156 19.09 1.26 -22.55
N LYS A 157 20.30 1.80 -22.78
CA LYS A 157 21.48 1.00 -23.17
C LYS A 157 22.09 0.23 -21.99
N LYS A 158 21.87 0.71 -20.76
CA LYS A 158 22.33 0.05 -19.52
C LYS A 158 21.51 -1.20 -19.19
N LEU A 159 20.26 -1.26 -19.64
CA LEU A 159 19.47 -2.49 -19.57
C LEU A 159 20.14 -3.60 -20.41
N PRO A 160 20.19 -4.84 -19.90
CA PRO A 160 20.70 -5.97 -20.67
C PRO A 160 20.01 -6.07 -22.03
N ASN A 161 20.76 -6.45 -23.08
CA ASN A 161 20.20 -6.68 -24.42
C ASN A 161 19.43 -8.02 -24.51
N GLN A 162 18.48 -8.19 -23.59
CA GLN A 162 17.64 -9.36 -23.40
C GLN A 162 16.24 -8.90 -23.00
N TYR A 163 15.25 -9.67 -23.40
CA TYR A 163 13.88 -9.47 -22.94
C TYR A 163 13.73 -10.04 -21.52
N LEU A 164 13.32 -9.19 -20.57
CA LEU A 164 13.15 -9.53 -19.16
C LEU A 164 11.65 -9.47 -18.84
N SER A 165 11.10 -10.60 -18.39
CA SER A 165 9.69 -10.77 -18.03
C SER A 165 9.55 -11.48 -16.68
N GLY A 166 8.57 -11.06 -15.88
CA GLY A 166 8.22 -11.71 -14.62
C GLY A 166 9.42 -11.97 -13.70
N SER A 167 9.71 -13.25 -13.44
CA SER A 167 10.81 -13.69 -12.56
C SER A 167 12.22 -13.40 -13.08
N SER A 168 12.38 -13.14 -14.39
CA SER A 168 13.67 -12.76 -14.97
C SER A 168 14.00 -11.27 -14.82
N LEU A 169 13.00 -10.45 -14.48
CA LEU A 169 13.20 -9.04 -14.11
C LEU A 169 13.66 -8.96 -12.65
N ASP A 170 14.97 -9.01 -12.44
CA ASP A 170 15.55 -8.93 -11.11
C ASP A 170 15.32 -7.54 -10.45
N PRO A 171 15.41 -7.42 -9.11
CA PRO A 171 15.09 -6.18 -8.39
C PRO A 171 15.90 -4.96 -8.84
N TYR A 172 17.14 -5.13 -9.29
CA TYR A 172 17.96 -4.02 -9.79
C TYR A 172 17.49 -3.57 -11.18
N ASN A 173 17.23 -4.52 -12.08
CA ASN A 173 16.69 -4.21 -13.40
C ASN A 173 15.30 -3.58 -13.31
N ARG A 174 14.50 -3.96 -12.31
CA ARG A 174 13.23 -3.28 -11.98
C ARG A 174 13.44 -1.79 -11.68
N VAL A 175 14.43 -1.43 -10.85
CA VAL A 175 14.73 -0.01 -10.55
C VAL A 175 15.17 0.74 -11.81
N LEU A 176 15.93 0.11 -12.72
CA LEU A 176 16.27 0.71 -14.02
C LEU A 176 15.04 1.00 -14.88
N VAL A 177 14.11 0.04 -14.97
CA VAL A 177 12.85 0.21 -15.73
C VAL A 177 11.97 1.29 -15.09
N GLU A 178 11.87 1.33 -13.76
CA GLU A 178 11.19 2.40 -13.02
C GLU A 178 11.80 3.77 -13.32
N THR A 179 13.14 3.87 -13.38
CA THR A 179 13.86 5.09 -13.75
C THR A 179 13.51 5.56 -15.16
N LEU A 180 13.36 4.64 -16.11
CA LEU A 180 12.94 4.95 -17.47
C LEU A 180 11.49 5.47 -17.52
N VAL A 181 10.60 4.87 -16.72
CA VAL A 181 9.22 5.37 -16.55
C VAL A 181 9.21 6.77 -15.94
N ASP A 182 10.04 7.03 -14.93
CA ASP A 182 10.16 8.35 -14.31
C ASP A 182 10.66 9.42 -15.31
N CYS A 183 11.59 9.05 -16.21
CA CYS A 183 11.99 9.91 -17.33
C CYS A 183 10.81 10.24 -18.26
N LEU A 184 10.01 9.24 -18.66
CA LEU A 184 8.84 9.42 -19.54
C LEU A 184 7.73 10.23 -18.88
N HIS A 185 7.58 10.12 -17.56
CA HIS A 185 6.62 10.90 -16.78
C HIS A 185 6.99 12.39 -16.75
N LYS A 186 8.27 12.70 -16.46
CA LYS A 186 8.75 14.08 -16.30
C LYS A 186 8.96 14.80 -17.62
N ASP A 187 9.53 14.13 -18.61
CA ASP A 187 9.93 14.73 -19.88
C ASP A 187 9.29 13.99 -21.05
N ASP A 188 8.33 14.64 -21.70
CA ASP A 188 7.63 14.06 -22.84
C ASP A 188 8.56 13.77 -24.02
N SER A 189 9.64 14.54 -24.14
CA SER A 189 10.59 14.40 -25.23
C SER A 189 11.41 13.10 -25.14
N CYS A 190 11.45 12.46 -23.96
CA CYS A 190 11.96 11.09 -23.83
C CYS A 190 11.19 10.09 -24.70
N ASN A 191 9.90 10.29 -24.96
CA ASN A 191 9.14 9.45 -25.90
C ASN A 191 9.67 9.54 -27.32
N ALA A 192 10.14 10.72 -27.76
CA ALA A 192 10.72 10.89 -29.09
C ALA A 192 12.08 10.19 -29.18
N THR A 193 12.93 10.33 -28.16
CA THR A 193 14.20 9.59 -28.06
C THR A 193 13.97 8.08 -28.00
N TRP A 194 12.96 7.62 -27.26
CA TRP A 194 12.62 6.20 -27.17
C TRP A 194 12.27 5.61 -28.53
N ARG A 195 11.43 6.31 -29.31
CA ARG A 195 11.06 5.90 -30.67
C ARG A 195 12.26 5.73 -31.60
N GLN A 196 13.29 6.58 -31.47
CA GLN A 196 14.54 6.47 -32.24
C GLN A 196 15.39 5.26 -31.83
N LEU A 197 15.17 4.70 -30.63
CA LEU A 197 15.95 3.58 -30.09
C LEU A 197 15.33 2.21 -30.38
N PHE A 198 14.10 2.13 -30.91
CA PHE A 198 13.40 0.85 -31.08
C PHE A 198 14.19 -0.21 -31.86
N ASN A 199 14.87 0.18 -32.94
CA ASN A 199 15.67 -0.77 -33.73
C ASN A 199 16.94 -1.24 -33.00
N ARG A 200 17.55 -0.38 -32.15
CA ARG A 200 18.79 -0.68 -31.42
C ARG A 200 18.54 -1.36 -30.08
N CYS A 201 17.42 -1.05 -29.46
CA CYS A 201 17.04 -1.48 -28.11
C CYS A 201 15.67 -2.16 -28.12
N SER A 202 15.42 -3.02 -29.12
CA SER A 202 14.10 -3.65 -29.33
C SER A 202 13.70 -4.51 -28.12
N LYS A 203 14.60 -5.38 -27.65
CA LYS A 203 14.36 -6.26 -26.49
C LYS A 203 14.17 -5.47 -25.20
N GLN A 204 14.97 -4.42 -24.98
CA GLN A 204 14.83 -3.52 -23.84
C GLN A 204 13.50 -2.74 -23.89
N SER A 205 13.07 -2.32 -25.09
CA SER A 205 11.79 -1.63 -25.27
C SER A 205 10.61 -2.55 -24.98
N ALA A 206 10.70 -3.82 -25.39
CA ALA A 206 9.72 -4.84 -25.03
C ALA A 206 9.62 -5.04 -23.51
N THR A 207 10.75 -5.11 -22.80
CA THR A 207 10.80 -5.16 -21.32
C THR A 207 10.11 -3.96 -20.67
N LEU A 208 10.40 -2.73 -21.15
CA LEU A 208 9.79 -1.51 -20.62
C LEU A 208 8.27 -1.48 -20.87
N LEU A 209 7.81 -1.91 -22.05
CA LEU A 209 6.39 -1.98 -22.38
C LEU A 209 5.66 -3.02 -21.54
N GLU A 210 6.25 -4.20 -21.33
CA GLU A 210 5.67 -5.21 -20.45
C GLU A 210 5.53 -4.72 -19.02
N TYR A 211 6.53 -3.99 -18.51
CA TYR A 211 6.45 -3.39 -17.19
C TYR A 211 5.31 -2.37 -17.09
N ILE A 212 5.11 -1.54 -18.12
CA ILE A 212 4.01 -0.57 -18.19
C ILE A 212 2.65 -1.29 -18.22
N ASP A 213 2.51 -2.39 -18.97
CA ASP A 213 1.25 -3.14 -19.05
C ASP A 213 0.95 -3.88 -17.73
N THR A 214 1.96 -4.54 -17.15
CA THR A 214 1.82 -5.28 -15.89
C THR A 214 1.45 -4.36 -14.74
N ASN A 215 2.05 -3.16 -14.68
CA ASN A 215 1.80 -2.16 -13.63
C ASN A 215 0.88 -1.03 -14.12
N TRP A 216 -0.04 -1.34 -15.04
CA TRP A 216 -0.87 -0.34 -15.74
C TRP A 216 -1.63 0.60 -14.79
N THR A 217 -2.19 0.08 -13.70
CA THR A 217 -2.99 0.87 -12.75
C THR A 217 -2.18 1.95 -12.04
N GLU A 218 -0.90 1.68 -11.74
CA GLU A 218 0.01 2.61 -11.06
C GLU A 218 0.75 3.52 -12.04
N VAL A 219 1.19 2.97 -13.18
CA VAL A 219 2.06 3.66 -14.15
C VAL A 219 1.27 4.51 -15.13
N SER A 220 0.14 4.01 -15.66
CA SER A 220 -0.64 4.70 -16.70
C SER A 220 -1.10 6.11 -16.31
N PRO A 221 -1.57 6.37 -15.07
CA PRO A 221 -1.98 7.72 -14.65
C PRO A 221 -0.83 8.74 -14.66
N ARG A 222 0.42 8.28 -14.50
CA ARG A 222 1.61 9.13 -14.48
C ARG A 222 2.04 9.51 -15.90
N LEU A 223 1.78 8.67 -16.90
CA LEU A 223 2.25 8.88 -18.27
C LEU A 223 1.28 9.73 -19.10
N LYS A 224 1.84 10.54 -20.01
CA LYS A 224 1.06 11.29 -21.00
C LYS A 224 0.47 10.33 -22.04
N LYS A 225 -0.82 10.00 -21.90
CA LYS A 225 -1.52 9.00 -22.75
C LYS A 225 -1.37 9.24 -24.26
N LYS A 226 -1.43 10.50 -24.72
CA LYS A 226 -1.27 10.84 -26.15
C LYS A 226 0.12 10.41 -26.68
N SER A 227 1.17 10.75 -25.94
CA SER A 227 2.54 10.43 -26.31
C SER A 227 2.83 8.94 -26.18
N LEU A 228 2.36 8.31 -25.09
CA LEU A 228 2.46 6.87 -24.91
C LEU A 228 1.76 6.11 -26.05
N ARG A 229 0.54 6.51 -26.42
CA ARG A 229 -0.18 5.91 -27.55
C ARG A 229 0.63 6.01 -28.85
N ALA A 230 1.16 7.18 -29.18
CA ALA A 230 2.00 7.36 -30.37
C ALA A 230 3.26 6.48 -30.35
N THR A 231 3.93 6.41 -29.19
CA THR A 231 5.12 5.56 -28.99
C THR A 231 4.80 4.08 -29.16
N VAL A 232 3.71 3.59 -28.56
CA VAL A 232 3.27 2.18 -28.65
C VAL A 232 2.85 1.82 -30.07
N THR A 233 2.10 2.71 -30.76
CA THR A 233 1.71 2.50 -32.16
C THR A 233 2.94 2.37 -33.06
N GLN A 234 3.93 3.26 -32.91
CA GLN A 234 5.15 3.18 -33.72
C GLN A 234 5.99 1.92 -33.41
N PHE A 235 6.04 1.48 -32.15
CA PHE A 235 6.73 0.22 -31.83
C PHE A 235 5.99 -1.00 -32.40
N THR A 236 4.66 -0.97 -32.42
CA THR A 236 3.82 -2.00 -33.07
C THR A 236 4.16 -2.12 -34.56
N GLU A 237 4.33 -0.99 -35.25
CA GLU A 237 4.75 -0.97 -36.66
C GLU A 237 6.14 -1.60 -36.85
N VAL A 238 7.11 -1.24 -36.01
CA VAL A 238 8.48 -1.83 -36.02
C VAL A 238 8.45 -3.34 -35.75
N CYS A 239 7.64 -3.80 -34.79
CA CYS A 239 7.44 -5.22 -34.54
C CYS A 239 6.80 -5.90 -35.77
N GLY A 240 5.79 -5.29 -36.37
CA GLY A 240 5.10 -5.80 -37.56
C GLY A 240 6.03 -5.97 -38.76
N GLU A 241 6.91 -4.99 -39.03
CA GLU A 241 7.94 -5.09 -40.08
C GLU A 241 8.91 -6.25 -39.81
N THR A 242 9.35 -6.41 -38.56
CA THR A 242 10.25 -7.49 -38.15
C THR A 242 9.60 -8.87 -38.31
N LEU A 243 8.30 -8.99 -38.04
CA LEU A 243 7.53 -10.23 -38.17
C LEU A 243 7.25 -10.65 -39.62
N LYS A 244 7.32 -9.73 -40.59
CA LYS A 244 7.26 -10.05 -42.02
C LYS A 244 8.52 -10.75 -42.54
N GLY A 245 9.61 -10.71 -41.77
CA GLY A 245 10.86 -11.42 -42.08
C GLY A 245 10.74 -12.95 -41.98
N LYS A 246 11.71 -13.68 -42.54
CA LYS A 246 11.72 -15.15 -42.61
C LYS A 246 11.81 -15.86 -41.24
N LYS A 247 12.22 -15.17 -40.17
CA LYS A 247 12.41 -15.74 -38.84
C LYS A 247 11.55 -14.98 -37.83
N LYS A 248 10.49 -15.63 -37.33
CA LYS A 248 9.64 -15.07 -36.28
C LYS A 248 10.36 -15.16 -34.94
N ASP A 249 10.79 -14.01 -34.42
CA ASP A 249 11.32 -13.92 -33.06
C ASP A 249 10.15 -13.91 -32.06
N GLU A 250 10.12 -14.91 -31.15
CA GLU A 250 9.08 -15.05 -30.13
C GLU A 250 8.98 -13.80 -29.23
N THR A 251 10.10 -13.12 -28.99
CA THR A 251 10.12 -11.88 -28.19
C THR A 251 9.37 -10.75 -28.88
N VAL A 252 9.49 -10.64 -30.21
CA VAL A 252 8.79 -9.63 -31.02
C VAL A 252 7.29 -9.93 -31.08
N VAL A 253 6.90 -11.20 -31.16
CA VAL A 253 5.48 -11.60 -31.09
C VAL A 253 4.86 -11.19 -29.76
N LYS A 254 5.54 -11.50 -28.64
CA LYS A 254 5.07 -11.11 -27.29
C LYS A 254 4.99 -9.59 -27.14
N ALA A 255 6.03 -8.88 -27.58
CA ALA A 255 6.07 -7.43 -27.52
C ALA A 255 4.93 -6.78 -28.34
N ASN A 256 4.62 -7.31 -29.51
CA ASN A 256 3.52 -6.85 -30.34
C ASN A 256 2.15 -7.07 -29.67
N LYS A 257 1.96 -8.22 -29.01
CA LYS A 257 0.75 -8.50 -28.23
C LYS A 257 0.59 -7.51 -27.06
N ILE A 258 1.66 -7.27 -26.30
CA ILE A 258 1.66 -6.29 -25.19
C ILE A 258 1.28 -4.89 -25.70
N CYS A 259 1.76 -4.50 -26.88
CA CYS A 259 1.38 -3.22 -27.48
C CYS A 259 -0.11 -3.15 -27.80
N GLN A 260 -0.68 -4.22 -28.36
CA GLN A 260 -2.13 -4.30 -28.62
C GLN A 260 -2.93 -4.21 -27.32
N ASP A 261 -2.55 -4.95 -26.28
CA ASP A 261 -3.22 -4.91 -24.98
C ASP A 261 -3.20 -3.50 -24.37
N ILE A 262 -2.07 -2.79 -24.46
CA ILE A 262 -1.93 -1.39 -24.03
C ILE A 262 -2.84 -0.45 -24.84
N LEU A 263 -2.88 -0.60 -26.17
CA LEU A 263 -3.72 0.23 -27.05
C LEU A 263 -5.22 -0.01 -26.82
N ASP A 264 -5.62 -1.26 -26.61
CA ASP A 264 -6.99 -1.64 -26.31
C ASP A 264 -7.43 -1.06 -24.96
N ARG A 265 -6.58 -1.13 -23.94
CA ARG A 265 -6.83 -0.49 -22.63
C ARG A 265 -6.98 1.02 -22.73
N MET A 266 -6.21 1.68 -23.59
CA MET A 266 -6.35 3.12 -23.84
C MET A 266 -7.61 3.49 -24.63
N THR A 267 -8.14 2.57 -25.44
CA THR A 267 -9.34 2.78 -26.25
C THR A 267 -10.61 2.44 -25.45
N SER A 268 -10.51 1.46 -24.55
CA SER A 268 -11.59 0.92 -23.70
C SER A 268 -12.02 1.85 -22.54
N THR A 269 -11.53 3.09 -22.49
CA THR A 269 -11.99 4.10 -21.51
C THR A 269 -13.48 4.46 -21.60
N ARG A 270 -14.20 4.02 -22.64
CA ARG A 270 -15.67 3.99 -22.63
C ARG A 270 -16.15 2.62 -22.18
N ARG A 271 -16.16 2.37 -20.86
CA ARG A 271 -17.00 1.31 -20.29
C ARG A 271 -18.46 1.72 -20.47
N PHE A 272 -19.04 1.40 -21.62
CA PHE A 272 -20.48 1.53 -21.82
C PHE A 272 -21.16 0.70 -20.72
N PRO A 273 -22.11 1.28 -19.95
CA PRO A 273 -22.65 0.64 -18.75
C PRO A 273 -23.67 -0.44 -19.15
N TRP A 274 -23.17 -1.54 -19.73
CA TRP A 274 -23.98 -2.64 -20.27
C TRP A 274 -24.96 -3.23 -19.25
N LEU A 275 -24.60 -3.24 -17.97
CA LEU A 275 -25.50 -3.67 -16.90
C LEU A 275 -26.73 -2.75 -16.78
N TRP A 276 -26.52 -1.43 -16.80
CA TRP A 276 -27.62 -0.45 -16.74
C TRP A 276 -28.43 -0.41 -18.04
N ALA A 277 -27.76 -0.51 -19.19
CA ALA A 277 -28.46 -0.59 -20.48
C ALA A 277 -29.33 -1.85 -20.57
N SER A 278 -28.82 -3.00 -20.12
CA SER A 278 -29.57 -4.26 -20.05
C SER A 278 -30.73 -4.17 -19.06
N PHE A 279 -30.50 -3.62 -17.86
CA PHE A 279 -31.57 -3.41 -16.88
C PHE A 279 -32.67 -2.48 -17.41
N LEU A 280 -32.32 -1.34 -18.01
CA LEU A 280 -33.30 -0.42 -18.60
C LEU A 280 -34.06 -1.05 -19.77
N LEU A 281 -33.40 -1.87 -20.57
CA LEU A 281 -34.04 -2.63 -21.64
C LEU A 281 -35.05 -3.65 -21.09
N LEU A 282 -34.68 -4.39 -20.04
CA LEU A 282 -35.59 -5.34 -19.38
C LEU A 282 -36.78 -4.64 -18.74
N VAL A 283 -36.55 -3.52 -18.04
CA VAL A 283 -37.63 -2.69 -17.47
C VAL A 283 -38.53 -2.12 -18.56
N GLY A 284 -37.96 -1.67 -19.69
CA GLY A 284 -38.71 -1.21 -20.85
C GLY A 284 -39.60 -2.29 -21.45
N ILE A 285 -39.07 -3.50 -21.66
CA ILE A 285 -39.84 -4.65 -22.14
C ILE A 285 -40.95 -5.00 -21.15
N ALA A 286 -40.63 -5.10 -19.84
CA ALA A 286 -41.62 -5.39 -18.81
C ALA A 286 -42.74 -4.34 -18.76
N GLY A 287 -42.39 -3.06 -18.91
CA GLY A 287 -43.34 -1.95 -18.98
C GLY A 287 -44.26 -2.03 -20.20
N LEU A 288 -43.72 -2.36 -21.38
CA LEU A 288 -44.51 -2.56 -22.60
C LEU A 288 -45.47 -3.75 -22.48
N VAL A 289 -45.02 -4.86 -21.90
CA VAL A 289 -45.87 -6.02 -21.64
C VAL A 289 -46.96 -5.69 -20.62
N ALA A 290 -46.63 -4.99 -19.52
CA ALA A 290 -47.61 -4.58 -18.52
C ALA A 290 -48.67 -3.63 -19.11
N TYR A 291 -48.26 -2.70 -19.98
CA TYR A 291 -49.17 -1.80 -20.68
C TYR A 291 -50.11 -2.55 -21.63
N ASP A 292 -49.59 -3.49 -22.43
CA ASP A 292 -50.40 -4.34 -23.33
C ASP A 292 -51.40 -5.21 -22.54
N VAL A 293 -51.01 -5.73 -21.38
CA VAL A 293 -51.90 -6.51 -20.50
C VAL A 293 -52.98 -5.64 -19.85
N GLN A 294 -52.62 -4.41 -19.46
CA GLN A 294 -53.58 -3.45 -18.93
C GLN A 294 -54.60 -3.04 -20.00
N LEU A 295 -54.15 -2.85 -21.25
CA LEU A 295 -55.03 -2.58 -22.40
C LEU A 295 -56.01 -3.73 -22.66
N ALA A 296 -55.59 -4.97 -22.40
CA ALA A 296 -56.40 -6.18 -22.50
C ALA A 296 -57.30 -6.46 -21.27
N GLY A 297 -57.47 -5.47 -20.37
CA GLY A 297 -58.32 -5.60 -19.19
C GLY A 297 -57.74 -6.51 -18.10
N GLY A 298 -56.40 -6.64 -18.03
CA GLY A 298 -55.70 -7.45 -17.04
C GLY A 298 -55.60 -8.94 -17.37
N ASN A 299 -56.11 -9.38 -18.53
CA ASN A 299 -56.06 -10.77 -18.96
C ASN A 299 -54.89 -11.02 -19.93
N PHE A 300 -53.78 -11.57 -19.41
CA PHE A 300 -52.55 -11.81 -20.17
C PHE A 300 -52.76 -12.65 -21.46
N PRO A 301 -53.46 -13.80 -21.44
CA PRO A 301 -53.78 -14.55 -22.66
C PRO A 301 -54.54 -13.78 -23.76
N LYS A 302 -55.25 -12.69 -23.41
CA LYS A 302 -55.98 -11.85 -24.37
C LYS A 302 -55.14 -10.71 -24.93
N SER A 303 -54.00 -10.40 -24.31
CA SER A 303 -53.08 -9.35 -24.75
C SER A 303 -52.38 -9.74 -26.05
N THR A 304 -51.85 -8.75 -26.77
CA THR A 304 -51.16 -8.97 -28.05
C THR A 304 -49.92 -9.84 -27.84
N THR A 305 -49.19 -9.57 -26.74
CA THR A 305 -48.03 -10.34 -26.29
C THR A 305 -48.42 -11.77 -25.91
N GLY A 306 -49.52 -11.95 -25.17
CA GLY A 306 -50.00 -13.27 -24.76
C GLY A 306 -50.51 -14.13 -25.92
N LYS A 307 -51.18 -13.52 -26.91
CA LYS A 307 -51.58 -14.20 -28.16
C LYS A 307 -50.35 -14.65 -28.96
N LEU A 308 -49.36 -13.77 -29.12
CA LEU A 308 -48.10 -14.11 -29.79
C LEU A 308 -47.35 -15.26 -29.09
N MET A 309 -47.27 -15.24 -27.76
CA MET A 309 -46.66 -16.35 -27.00
C MET A 309 -47.45 -17.66 -27.12
N LYS A 310 -48.78 -17.58 -27.28
CA LYS A 310 -49.65 -18.73 -27.52
C LYS A 310 -49.46 -19.29 -28.93
N ASP A 311 -49.40 -18.42 -29.93
CA ASP A 311 -49.19 -18.78 -31.34
C ASP A 311 -47.82 -19.43 -31.56
N LEU A 312 -46.81 -19.02 -30.79
CA LEU A 312 -45.48 -19.64 -30.77
C LEU A 312 -45.41 -20.94 -29.94
N GLY A 313 -46.50 -21.35 -29.28
CA GLY A 313 -46.55 -22.55 -28.42
C GLY A 313 -45.74 -22.43 -27.11
N ILE A 314 -45.21 -21.24 -26.80
CA ILE A 314 -44.33 -20.99 -25.64
C ILE A 314 -45.16 -20.75 -24.37
N LEU A 315 -46.39 -20.25 -24.50
CA LEU A 315 -47.21 -19.86 -23.37
C LEU A 315 -47.46 -21.01 -22.39
N GLU A 316 -47.90 -22.18 -22.89
CA GLU A 316 -48.23 -23.34 -22.05
C GLU A 316 -46.97 -23.92 -21.37
N GLN A 317 -45.86 -24.00 -22.11
CA GLN A 317 -44.58 -24.46 -21.57
C GLN A 317 -44.02 -23.49 -20.51
N SER A 318 -44.19 -22.18 -20.73
CA SER A 318 -43.76 -21.15 -19.77
C SER A 318 -44.61 -21.16 -18.49
N GLN A 319 -45.92 -21.38 -18.61
CA GLN A 319 -46.83 -21.51 -17.47
C GLN A 319 -46.51 -22.76 -16.65
N TYR A 320 -46.26 -23.88 -17.32
CA TYR A 320 -45.83 -25.12 -16.67
C TYR A 320 -44.49 -24.95 -15.95
N ALA A 321 -43.48 -24.37 -16.62
CA ALA A 321 -42.18 -24.11 -16.03
C ALA A 321 -42.27 -23.14 -14.83
N TRP A 322 -43.11 -22.09 -14.94
CA TRP A 322 -43.35 -21.13 -13.86
C TRP A 322 -44.00 -21.80 -12.65
N GLN A 323 -45.05 -22.60 -12.85
CA GLN A 323 -45.71 -23.36 -11.78
C GLN A 323 -44.75 -24.36 -11.12
N LYS A 324 -43.93 -25.08 -11.90
CA LYS A 324 -42.96 -26.04 -11.34
C LYS A 324 -41.86 -25.36 -10.54
N THR A 325 -41.39 -24.20 -11.01
CA THR A 325 -40.40 -23.38 -10.31
C THR A 325 -40.98 -22.88 -8.99
N LEU A 326 -42.20 -22.34 -8.99
CA LEU A 326 -42.88 -21.90 -7.77
C LEU A 326 -43.07 -23.05 -6.78
N SER A 327 -43.58 -24.19 -7.23
CA SER A 327 -43.77 -25.39 -6.38
C SER A 327 -42.46 -25.88 -5.77
N THR A 328 -41.40 -25.95 -6.56
CA THR A 328 -40.07 -26.41 -6.08
C THR A 328 -39.45 -25.41 -5.12
N SER A 329 -39.60 -24.10 -5.39
CA SER A 329 -39.14 -23.05 -4.48
C SER A 329 -39.90 -23.06 -3.15
N ALA A 330 -41.21 -23.31 -3.17
CA ALA A 330 -42.05 -23.44 -1.98
C ALA A 330 -41.65 -24.64 -1.13
N ARG A 331 -41.41 -25.81 -1.75
CA ARG A 331 -40.88 -27.00 -1.07
C ARG A 331 -39.48 -26.77 -0.50
N GLY A 332 -38.63 -26.04 -1.23
CA GLY A 332 -37.31 -25.63 -0.76
C GLY A 332 -37.38 -24.72 0.48
N TYR A 333 -38.34 -23.78 0.50
CA TYR A 333 -38.59 -22.94 1.67
C TYR A 333 -39.04 -23.76 2.88
N LEU A 334 -40.00 -24.68 2.72
CA LEU A 334 -40.45 -25.56 3.80
C LEU A 334 -39.32 -26.46 4.34
N TRP A 335 -38.46 -26.96 3.45
CA TRP A 335 -37.27 -27.71 3.85
C TRP A 335 -36.29 -26.83 4.64
N LEU A 336 -36.02 -25.61 4.18
CA LEU A 336 -35.18 -24.66 4.90
C LEU A 336 -35.77 -24.31 6.27
N GLU A 337 -37.07 -24.04 6.36
CA GLU A 337 -37.74 -23.74 7.62
C GLU A 337 -37.60 -24.87 8.63
N THR A 338 -37.74 -26.12 8.17
CA THR A 338 -37.63 -27.31 9.02
C THR A 338 -36.18 -27.57 9.48
N ASN A 339 -35.20 -27.31 8.61
CA ASN A 339 -33.80 -27.69 8.86
C ASN A 339 -32.95 -26.55 9.46
N THR A 340 -33.31 -25.28 9.24
CA THR A 340 -32.56 -24.11 9.75
C THR A 340 -32.38 -24.12 11.28
N PRO A 341 -33.39 -24.46 12.11
CA PRO A 341 -33.21 -24.50 13.56
C PRO A 341 -32.15 -25.50 14.01
N VAL A 342 -32.01 -26.63 13.31
CA VAL A 342 -31.03 -27.68 13.62
C VAL A 342 -29.59 -27.18 13.36
N TYR A 343 -29.36 -26.56 12.20
CA TYR A 343 -28.06 -25.99 11.86
C TYR A 343 -27.70 -24.78 12.72
N TYR A 344 -28.69 -23.94 13.05
CA TYR A 344 -28.50 -22.81 13.95
C TYR A 344 -28.10 -23.27 15.35
N ALA A 345 -28.80 -24.26 15.93
CA ALA A 345 -28.46 -24.83 17.23
C ALA A 345 -27.01 -25.38 17.26
N ARG A 346 -26.63 -26.13 16.21
CA ARG A 346 -25.25 -26.65 16.05
C ARG A 346 -24.21 -25.53 15.98
N THR A 347 -24.51 -24.44 15.29
CA THR A 347 -23.61 -23.29 15.14
C THR A 347 -23.45 -22.56 16.46
N VAL A 348 -24.54 -22.34 17.20
CA VAL A 348 -24.53 -21.71 18.53
C VAL A 348 -23.72 -22.56 19.51
N GLU A 349 -23.93 -23.88 19.54
CA GLU A 349 -23.14 -24.79 20.39
C GLU A 349 -21.64 -24.71 20.09
N THR A 350 -21.28 -24.60 18.80
CA THR A 350 -19.87 -24.52 18.39
C THR A 350 -19.25 -23.17 18.71
N VAL A 351 -19.99 -22.07 18.55
CA VAL A 351 -19.46 -20.69 18.68
C VAL A 351 -19.49 -20.20 20.14
N SER A 352 -20.47 -20.63 20.94
CA SER A 352 -20.62 -20.25 22.35
C SER A 352 -19.34 -20.37 23.19
N PRO A 353 -18.56 -21.48 23.16
CA PRO A 353 -17.34 -21.59 23.95
C PRO A 353 -16.24 -20.60 23.52
N TYR A 354 -16.13 -20.27 22.23
CA TYR A 354 -15.15 -19.29 21.74
C TYR A 354 -15.51 -17.86 22.14
N ALA A 355 -16.80 -17.53 22.15
CA ALA A 355 -17.28 -16.25 22.64
C ALA A 355 -17.02 -16.08 24.14
N GLN A 356 -17.25 -17.15 24.93
CA GLN A 356 -16.91 -17.16 26.37
C GLN A 356 -15.41 -17.00 26.60
N LEU A 357 -14.57 -17.74 25.86
CA LEU A 357 -13.11 -17.64 25.92
C LEU A 357 -12.62 -16.22 25.63
N SER A 358 -13.19 -15.57 24.62
CA SER A 358 -12.84 -14.20 24.23
C SER A 358 -13.17 -13.19 25.35
N LYS A 359 -14.34 -13.35 25.98
CA LYS A 359 -14.75 -12.55 27.14
C LYS A 359 -13.80 -12.73 28.31
N ASP A 360 -13.44 -13.97 28.64
CA ASP A 360 -12.55 -14.27 29.77
C ASP A 360 -11.13 -13.74 29.52
N ALA A 361 -10.61 -13.86 28.29
CA ALA A 361 -9.33 -13.30 27.90
C ALA A 361 -9.29 -11.77 28.06
N LEU A 362 -10.36 -11.06 27.69
CA LEU A 362 -10.47 -9.61 27.87
C LEU A 362 -10.48 -9.21 29.36
N ILE A 363 -11.17 -9.98 30.21
CA ILE A 363 -11.19 -9.76 31.66
C ILE A 363 -9.78 -9.96 32.25
N VAL A 364 -9.04 -10.98 31.81
CA VAL A 364 -7.67 -11.22 32.28
C VAL A 364 -6.72 -10.12 31.81
N ALA A 365 -6.80 -9.72 30.54
CA ALA A 365 -5.95 -8.67 29.97
C ALA A 365 -6.15 -7.33 30.69
N SER A 366 -7.41 -6.93 30.93
CA SER A 366 -7.72 -5.70 31.66
C SER A 366 -7.19 -5.70 33.10
N LYS A 367 -7.32 -6.81 33.83
CA LYS A 367 -6.72 -6.97 35.17
C LYS A 367 -5.19 -6.84 35.13
N LYS A 368 -4.52 -7.46 34.16
CA LYS A 368 -3.06 -7.38 34.00
C LYS A 368 -2.58 -5.97 33.67
N LEU A 369 -3.30 -5.26 32.80
CA LEU A 369 -3.03 -3.85 32.51
C LEU A 369 -3.18 -2.96 33.76
N GLY A 370 -4.23 -3.21 34.57
CA GLY A 370 -4.41 -2.52 35.85
C GLY A 370 -3.24 -2.73 36.81
N ILE A 371 -2.75 -3.96 36.96
CA ILE A 371 -1.58 -4.28 37.81
C ILE A 371 -0.31 -3.58 37.27
N LEU A 372 -0.08 -3.63 35.96
CA LEU A 372 1.09 -2.98 35.34
C LEU A 372 1.06 -1.45 35.56
N TYR A 373 -0.11 -0.84 35.44
CA TYR A 373 -0.29 0.59 35.70
C TYR A 373 0.02 0.94 37.16
N THR A 374 -0.50 0.18 38.12
CA THR A 374 -0.20 0.39 39.55
C THR A 374 1.29 0.25 39.83
N ASN A 375 1.94 -0.81 39.33
CA ASN A 375 3.38 -1.02 39.52
C ASN A 375 4.22 0.12 38.91
N MET A 376 3.83 0.62 37.73
CA MET A 376 4.53 1.72 37.09
C MET A 376 4.32 3.04 37.84
N LYS A 377 3.12 3.29 38.35
CA LYS A 377 2.83 4.43 39.22
C LYS A 377 3.71 4.39 40.47
N ASP A 378 3.77 3.25 41.16
CA ASP A 378 4.55 3.10 42.39
C ASP A 378 6.07 3.26 42.12
N TYR A 379 6.56 2.71 41.00
CA TYR A 379 7.95 2.90 40.56
C TYR A 379 8.28 4.37 40.28
N ILE A 380 7.39 5.10 39.61
CA ILE A 380 7.56 6.53 39.36
C ILE A 380 7.60 7.29 40.68
N VAL A 381 6.67 7.01 41.60
CA VAL A 381 6.63 7.67 42.93
C VAL A 381 7.92 7.41 43.72
N GLU A 382 8.45 6.18 43.68
CA GLU A 382 9.68 5.82 44.39
C GLU A 382 10.93 6.46 43.79
N LYS A 383 11.06 6.49 42.44
CA LYS A 383 12.29 6.94 41.77
C LYS A 383 12.33 8.43 41.49
N THR A 384 11.19 9.12 41.44
CA THR A 384 11.11 10.59 41.24
C THR A 384 11.97 11.37 42.24
N PRO A 385 11.90 11.16 43.57
CA PRO A 385 12.72 11.95 44.52
C PRO A 385 14.22 11.71 44.37
N ILE A 386 14.65 10.51 43.97
CA ILE A 386 16.07 10.19 43.73
C ILE A 386 16.59 10.95 42.51
N VAL A 387 15.80 10.97 41.43
CA VAL A 387 16.15 11.69 40.21
C VAL A 387 16.20 13.20 40.47
N VAL A 388 15.25 13.75 41.22
CA VAL A 388 15.25 15.17 41.62
C VAL A 388 16.51 15.52 42.43
N ALA A 389 16.85 14.73 43.44
CA ALA A 389 18.04 14.95 44.27
C ALA A 389 19.35 14.87 43.45
N THR A 390 19.41 13.97 42.46
CA THR A 390 20.58 13.83 41.59
C THR A 390 20.74 15.03 40.65
N ILE A 391 19.63 15.58 40.14
CA ILE A 391 19.65 16.76 39.26
C ILE A 391 20.10 18.00 40.05
N GLU A 392 19.59 18.17 41.27
CA GLU A 392 19.98 19.27 42.17
C GLU A 392 21.48 19.25 42.51
N GLN A 393 22.06 18.05 42.67
CA GLN A 393 23.48 17.87 43.00
C GLN A 393 24.43 18.19 41.83
N TYR A 394 24.05 17.84 40.60
CA TYR A 394 24.93 17.98 39.42
C TYR A 394 24.68 19.24 38.59
N ALA A 395 23.50 19.87 38.70
CA ALA A 395 23.13 21.07 37.95
C ALA A 395 22.13 21.95 38.74
N PRO A 396 22.59 22.72 39.74
CA PRO A 396 21.73 23.61 40.51
C PRO A 396 21.10 24.68 39.61
N GLY A 397 19.77 24.85 39.70
CA GLY A 397 18.97 25.79 38.87
C GLY A 397 18.39 25.21 37.56
N ALA A 398 18.78 24.00 37.15
CA ALA A 398 18.16 23.32 35.99
C ALA A 398 16.73 22.83 36.29
N LEU A 399 16.42 22.63 37.58
CA LEU A 399 15.13 22.15 38.08
C LEU A 399 14.00 23.14 37.83
N ASP A 400 14.23 24.45 37.97
CA ASP A 400 13.20 25.48 37.73
C ASP A 400 12.70 25.48 36.27
N THR A 401 13.59 25.19 35.32
CA THR A 401 13.24 25.16 33.89
C THR A 401 12.46 23.89 33.54
N VAL A 402 12.87 22.73 34.07
CA VAL A 402 12.19 21.43 33.85
C VAL A 402 10.85 21.37 34.58
N GLN A 403 10.77 21.92 35.80
CA GLN A 403 9.55 22.03 36.58
C GLN A 403 8.55 22.96 35.90
N GLY A 404 9.00 24.05 35.26
CA GLY A 404 8.16 24.92 34.44
C GLY A 404 7.50 24.21 33.25
N TYR A 405 8.25 23.39 32.51
CA TYR A 405 7.70 22.58 31.41
C TYR A 405 6.78 21.44 31.90
N ALA A 406 7.12 20.79 33.02
CA ALA A 406 6.31 19.72 33.59
C ALA A 406 4.97 20.25 34.15
N VAL A 407 4.98 21.40 34.84
CA VAL A 407 3.78 22.08 35.33
C VAL A 407 2.93 22.57 34.15
N SER A 408 3.55 23.08 33.08
CA SER A 408 2.83 23.48 31.86
C SER A 408 2.19 22.29 31.13
N ALA A 409 2.88 21.16 31.04
CA ALA A 409 2.34 19.94 30.46
C ALA A 409 1.20 19.37 31.32
N PHE A 410 1.37 19.34 32.65
CA PHE A 410 0.35 18.85 33.58
C PHE A 410 -0.90 19.75 33.62
N THR A 411 -0.72 21.06 33.58
CA THR A 411 -1.84 22.02 33.48
C THR A 411 -2.57 21.92 32.14
N ALA A 412 -1.84 21.71 31.03
CA ALA A 412 -2.46 21.45 29.73
C ALA A 412 -3.28 20.15 29.74
N VAL A 413 -2.71 19.04 30.23
CA VAL A 413 -3.41 17.76 30.33
C VAL A 413 -4.62 17.86 31.26
N ARG A 414 -4.49 18.55 32.40
CA ARG A 414 -5.59 18.78 33.33
C ARG A 414 -6.70 19.63 32.69
N LYS A 415 -6.35 20.68 31.94
CA LYS A 415 -7.31 21.53 31.24
C LYS A 415 -8.07 20.74 30.17
N TYR A 416 -7.36 20.04 29.27
CA TYR A 416 -8.01 19.25 28.22
C TYR A 416 -8.85 18.09 28.79
N SER A 417 -8.38 17.43 29.85
CA SER A 417 -9.13 16.37 30.52
C SER A 417 -10.41 16.91 31.17
N ASN A 418 -10.33 18.08 31.81
CA ASN A 418 -11.48 18.71 32.45
C ASN A 418 -12.47 19.26 31.41
N ASP A 419 -11.99 19.87 30.32
CA ASP A 419 -12.83 20.33 29.21
C ASP A 419 -13.54 19.14 28.53
N TYR A 420 -12.83 18.02 28.34
CA TYR A 420 -13.43 16.80 27.79
C TYR A 420 -14.42 16.15 28.76
N TYR A 421 -14.13 16.16 30.07
CA TYR A 421 -15.04 15.68 31.09
C TYR A 421 -16.32 16.53 31.16
N GLN A 422 -16.19 17.86 31.12
CA GLN A 422 -17.34 18.78 31.12
C GLN A 422 -18.16 18.63 29.84
N LEU A 423 -17.53 18.54 28.66
CA LEU A 423 -18.23 18.28 27.40
C LEU A 423 -18.99 16.95 27.44
N THR A 424 -18.36 15.90 27.98
CA THR A 424 -18.98 14.57 28.11
C THR A 424 -20.11 14.59 29.15
N ALA A 425 -19.92 15.28 30.27
CA ALA A 425 -20.93 15.42 31.32
C ALA A 425 -22.14 16.23 30.82
N ASP A 426 -21.91 17.32 30.09
CA ASP A 426 -22.97 18.13 29.46
C ASP A 426 -23.70 17.33 28.38
N TYR A 427 -22.99 16.58 27.54
CA TYR A 427 -23.60 15.68 26.57
C TYR A 427 -24.47 14.61 27.26
N LEU A 428 -23.96 13.98 28.30
CA LEU A 428 -24.71 12.98 29.06
C LEU A 428 -25.94 13.60 29.72
N LYS A 429 -25.81 14.76 30.37
CA LYS A 429 -26.89 15.46 31.05
C LYS A 429 -27.97 15.96 30.08
N THR A 430 -27.58 16.56 28.97
CA THR A 430 -28.52 17.23 28.05
C THR A 430 -29.09 16.33 26.97
N LYS A 431 -28.31 15.35 26.47
CA LYS A 431 -28.73 14.47 25.36
C LYS A 431 -29.09 13.06 25.80
N VAL A 432 -28.36 12.48 26.77
CA VAL A 432 -28.48 11.05 27.15
C VAL A 432 -29.43 10.80 28.31
N PHE A 433 -29.49 11.67 29.32
CA PHE A 433 -30.37 11.44 30.48
C PHE A 433 -31.74 12.11 30.37
N VAL A 434 -31.81 13.30 29.75
CA VAL A 434 -33.05 14.10 29.68
C VAL A 434 -33.48 14.39 28.23
N GLY A 435 -32.58 14.20 27.26
CA GLY A 435 -32.81 14.52 25.85
C GLY A 435 -33.31 13.35 25.00
N GLU A 436 -33.10 13.43 23.69
CA GLU A 436 -33.60 12.48 22.69
C GLU A 436 -33.13 11.03 22.89
N TRP A 437 -32.05 10.83 23.65
CA TRP A 437 -31.47 9.53 23.98
C TRP A 437 -31.77 9.09 25.42
N ALA A 438 -32.65 9.81 26.13
CA ALA A 438 -33.15 9.39 27.45
C ALA A 438 -33.59 7.92 27.39
N PRO A 439 -33.18 7.07 28.35
CA PRO A 439 -33.42 5.64 28.27
C PRO A 439 -34.91 5.32 28.13
N GLU A 440 -35.79 6.14 28.71
CA GLU A 440 -37.26 6.01 28.58
C GLU A 440 -37.77 6.35 27.17
N ILE A 441 -37.28 7.44 26.56
CA ILE A 441 -37.65 7.86 25.20
C ILE A 441 -37.09 6.88 24.17
N LEU A 442 -35.84 6.46 24.35
CA LEU A 442 -35.20 5.47 23.51
C LEU A 442 -35.93 4.13 23.63
N HIS A 443 -36.21 3.65 24.85
CA HIS A 443 -36.96 2.41 25.06
C HIS A 443 -38.36 2.47 24.43
N SER A 444 -39.09 3.57 24.62
CA SER A 444 -40.42 3.79 24.04
C SER A 444 -40.38 3.82 22.51
N LYS A 445 -39.48 4.61 21.90
CA LYS A 445 -39.32 4.67 20.43
C LYS A 445 -38.88 3.32 19.85
N THR A 446 -37.98 2.63 20.54
CA THR A 446 -37.51 1.31 20.10
C THR A 446 -38.62 0.28 20.21
N GLN A 447 -39.42 0.29 21.28
CA GLN A 447 -40.59 -0.58 21.41
C GLN A 447 -41.67 -0.27 20.38
N LEU A 448 -41.97 0.99 20.09
CA LEU A 448 -42.91 1.38 19.04
C LEU A 448 -42.45 0.91 17.67
N ALA A 449 -41.18 1.15 17.33
CA ALA A 449 -40.60 0.70 16.06
C ALA A 449 -40.58 -0.84 15.96
N LEU A 450 -40.19 -1.53 17.05
CA LEU A 450 -40.20 -2.99 17.11
C LEU A 450 -41.60 -3.56 17.00
N ASN A 451 -42.59 -2.98 17.68
CA ASN A 451 -43.97 -3.45 17.63
C ASN A 451 -44.60 -3.22 16.25
N ALA A 452 -44.38 -2.06 15.63
CA ALA A 452 -44.83 -1.78 14.27
C ALA A 452 -44.17 -2.73 13.25
N THR A 453 -42.85 -2.91 13.35
CA THR A 453 -42.11 -3.83 12.48
C THR A 453 -42.56 -5.27 12.69
N LYS A 454 -42.73 -5.69 13.94
CA LYS A 454 -43.22 -7.03 14.30
C LYS A 454 -44.61 -7.28 13.73
N LEU A 455 -45.54 -6.32 13.86
CA LEU A 455 -46.89 -6.46 13.32
C LEU A 455 -46.86 -6.64 11.80
N HIS A 456 -46.17 -5.76 11.07
CA HIS A 456 -46.06 -5.83 9.61
C HIS A 456 -45.35 -7.10 9.13
N MET A 457 -44.27 -7.47 9.82
CA MET A 457 -43.47 -8.65 9.51
C MET A 457 -44.25 -9.93 9.79
N THR A 458 -44.98 -10.00 10.91
CA THR A 458 -45.87 -11.13 11.23
C THR A 458 -47.00 -11.25 10.22
N SER A 459 -47.66 -10.17 9.84
CA SER A 459 -48.71 -10.21 8.80
C SER A 459 -48.17 -10.65 7.45
N TYR A 460 -47.00 -10.14 7.05
CA TYR A 460 -46.35 -10.52 5.80
C TYR A 460 -45.91 -11.97 5.80
N PHE A 461 -45.32 -12.45 6.90
CA PHE A 461 -44.91 -13.86 7.03
C PHE A 461 -46.11 -14.80 7.02
N HIS A 462 -47.22 -14.44 7.67
CA HIS A 462 -48.44 -15.24 7.61
C HIS A 462 -48.97 -15.35 6.19
N TRP A 463 -49.11 -14.21 5.49
CA TRP A 463 -49.54 -14.19 4.10
C TRP A 463 -48.58 -14.98 3.19
N PHE A 464 -47.26 -14.75 3.33
CA PHE A 464 -46.25 -15.42 2.53
C PHE A 464 -46.26 -16.93 2.76
N ARG A 465 -46.40 -17.37 4.02
CA ARG A 465 -46.51 -18.79 4.38
C ARG A 465 -47.76 -19.43 3.79
N GLU A 466 -48.89 -18.72 3.80
CA GLU A 466 -50.12 -19.18 3.17
C GLU A 466 -49.91 -19.41 1.67
N GLN A 467 -49.25 -18.47 0.97
CA GLN A 467 -48.89 -18.64 -0.44
C GLN A 467 -47.94 -19.83 -0.66
N VAL A 468 -46.90 -19.97 0.16
CA VAL A 468 -45.94 -21.09 0.07
C VAL A 468 -46.66 -22.44 0.22
N ASN A 469 -47.59 -22.57 1.18
CA ASN A 469 -48.36 -23.80 1.36
C ASN A 469 -49.18 -24.12 0.10
N VAL A 470 -49.92 -23.15 -0.43
CA VAL A 470 -50.72 -23.31 -1.66
C VAL A 470 -49.85 -23.77 -2.84
N TYR A 471 -48.68 -23.17 -3.04
CA TYR A 471 -47.79 -23.55 -4.14
C TYR A 471 -47.09 -24.90 -3.92
N SER A 472 -46.86 -25.31 -2.68
CA SER A 472 -46.19 -26.58 -2.37
C SER A 472 -47.02 -27.82 -2.69
N GLU A 473 -48.35 -27.69 -2.63
CA GLU A 473 -49.35 -28.73 -2.91
C GLU A 473 -49.55 -28.98 -4.41
N ILE A 474 -49.06 -28.06 -5.27
CA ILE A 474 -49.08 -28.23 -6.72
C ILE A 474 -48.09 -29.36 -7.10
N PRO A 475 -48.53 -30.44 -7.77
CA PRO A 475 -47.72 -31.64 -8.01
C PRO A 475 -46.37 -31.43 -8.75
#